data_AF-A0A6L5DUJ3-F1
#
_entry.id   AF-A0A6L5DUJ3-F1
#
_cell.length_a   1.000
_cell.length_b   1.000
_cell.length_c   1.000
_cell.angle_alpha   90.00
_cell.angle_beta   90.00
_cell.angle_gamma   90.00
#
_symmetry.space_group_name_H-M   'P 1'
#
loop_
_entity.id
_entity.type
_entity.pdbx_description
1 polymer ?
#
loop_
_entity_poly.entity_id
_entity_poly.type
_entity_poly.pdbx_seq_one_letter_code
_entity_poly.pdbx_strand_id
1 'polypeptide(L)'
;MSKDDFYSLRPKEFFQIHHQFVLKESKQWEKVRWLATTIINFNGMQKTAIEETDLLKLPTDKEKKVKKVDLSNNTRERMIDLDEKWNY
;
A
#
# COMPACT_ATOMS: atom_id res chain seq x y z
N MET A 1 -16.48 22.86 -13.87
CA MET A 1 -16.16 22.62 -15.29
C MET A 1 -17.42 22.03 -15.92
N SER A 2 -17.88 22.58 -17.04
CA SER A 2 -19.03 22.00 -17.75
C SER A 2 -18.61 20.70 -18.46
N LYS A 3 -19.58 19.89 -18.91
CA LYS A 3 -19.29 18.68 -19.69
C LYS A 3 -18.57 19.01 -21.00
N ASP A 4 -18.94 20.11 -21.66
CA ASP A 4 -18.38 20.51 -22.96
C ASP A 4 -16.94 21.01 -22.83
N ASP A 5 -16.61 21.66 -21.71
CA ASP A 5 -15.25 22.07 -21.38
C ASP A 5 -14.32 20.87 -21.13
N PHE A 6 -14.87 19.73 -20.71
CA PHE A 6 -14.07 18.52 -20.44
C PHE A 6 -13.67 17.80 -21.72
N TYR A 7 -14.57 17.67 -22.69
CA TYR A 7 -14.30 16.98 -23.96
C TYR A 7 -13.46 17.81 -24.94
N SER A 8 -13.31 19.12 -24.70
CA SER A 8 -12.47 20.01 -25.50
C SER A 8 -11.02 20.08 -25.02
N LEU A 9 -10.67 19.42 -23.91
CA LEU A 9 -9.30 19.42 -23.37
C LEU A 9 -8.34 18.66 -24.26
N ARG A 10 -7.14 19.22 -24.48
CA ARG A 10 -6.04 18.46 -25.07
C ARG A 10 -5.56 17.39 -24.08
N PRO A 11 -4.98 16.27 -24.56
CA PRO A 11 -4.53 15.18 -23.69
C PRO A 11 -3.63 15.61 -22.52
N LYS A 12 -2.76 16.62 -22.72
CA LYS A 12 -1.90 17.17 -21.67
C LYS A 12 -2.69 17.90 -20.57
N GLU A 13 -3.71 18.66 -20.95
CA GLU A 13 -4.57 19.42 -20.05
C GLU A 13 -5.48 18.46 -19.26
N PHE A 14 -6.02 17.45 -19.94
CA PHE A 14 -6.74 16.35 -19.32
C PHE A 14 -5.90 15.65 -18.25
N PHE A 15 -4.66 15.26 -18.59
CA PHE A 15 -3.78 14.56 -17.66
C PHE A 15 -3.46 15.41 -16.41
N GLN A 16 -3.22 16.71 -16.59
CA GLN A 16 -2.99 17.64 -15.47
C GLN A 16 -4.21 17.75 -14.55
N ILE A 17 -5.40 17.93 -15.13
CA ILE A 17 -6.64 18.05 -14.37
C ILE A 17 -6.94 16.74 -13.63
N HIS A 18 -6.89 15.61 -14.32
CA HIS A 18 -7.11 14.28 -13.74
C HIS A 18 -6.14 14.03 -12.59
N HIS A 19 -4.84 14.30 -12.78
CA HIS A 19 -3.82 14.13 -11.75
C HIS A 19 -4.07 15.04 -10.53
N GLN A 20 -4.52 16.28 -10.74
CA GLN A 20 -4.89 17.17 -9.63
C GLN A 20 -6.11 16.68 -8.85
N PHE A 21 -7.12 16.13 -9.53
CA PHE A 21 -8.29 15.54 -8.88
C PHE A 21 -7.90 14.32 -8.03
N VAL A 22 -7.12 13.39 -8.60
CA VAL A 22 -6.60 12.22 -7.88
C VAL A 22 -5.80 12.64 -6.65
N LEU A 23 -4.95 13.68 -6.75
CA LEU A 23 -4.20 14.19 -5.60
C LEU A 23 -5.09 14.81 -4.51
N LYS A 24 -6.15 15.54 -4.89
CA LYS A 24 -7.07 16.14 -3.92
C LYS A 24 -7.87 15.07 -3.17
N GLU A 25 -8.39 14.07 -3.88
CA GLU A 25 -9.09 12.95 -3.26
C GLU A 25 -8.16 12.15 -2.36
N SER A 26 -6.94 11.86 -2.81
CA SER A 26 -5.94 11.13 -2.01
C SER A 26 -5.68 11.80 -0.65
N LYS A 27 -5.61 13.13 -0.60
CA LYS A 27 -5.43 13.87 0.67
C LYS A 27 -6.64 13.77 1.59
N GLN A 28 -7.86 13.70 1.05
CA GLN A 28 -9.05 13.50 1.86
C GLN A 28 -9.09 12.08 2.43
N TRP A 29 -8.77 11.09 1.61
CA TRP A 29 -8.68 9.70 2.04
C TRP A 29 -7.59 9.47 3.08
N GLU A 30 -6.45 10.14 2.97
CA GLU A 30 -5.38 10.11 3.97
C GLU A 30 -5.86 10.64 5.33
N LYS A 31 -6.63 11.74 5.37
CA LYS A 31 -7.23 12.26 6.61
C LYS A 31 -8.22 11.28 7.24
N VAL A 32 -9.08 10.65 6.42
CA VAL A 32 -10.04 9.64 6.90
C VAL A 32 -9.31 8.44 7.48
N ARG A 33 -8.24 7.99 6.81
CA ARG A 33 -7.39 6.89 7.23
C ARG A 33 -6.69 7.19 8.56
N TRP A 34 -6.14 8.39 8.73
CA TRP A 34 -5.53 8.84 9.99
C TRP A 34 -6.55 8.85 11.14
N LEU A 35 -7.74 9.41 10.90
CA LEU A 35 -8.81 9.45 11.90
C LEU A 35 -9.27 8.05 12.31
N ALA A 36 -9.50 7.16 11.35
CA ALA A 36 -9.89 5.78 11.62
C ALA A 36 -8.82 5.03 12.42
N THR A 37 -7.54 5.18 12.05
CA THR A 37 -6.40 4.59 12.77
C THR A 37 -6.34 5.09 14.21
N THR A 38 -6.53 6.39 14.41
CA THR A 38 -6.52 7.02 15.73
C THR A 38 -7.67 6.48 16.58
N ILE A 39 -8.88 6.42 16.04
CA ILE A 39 -10.06 5.89 16.73
C ILE A 39 -9.84 4.43 17.13
N ILE A 40 -9.30 3.59 16.24
CA ILE A 40 -9.07 2.16 16.51
C ILE A 40 -8.00 1.98 17.61
N ASN A 41 -6.89 2.72 17.52
CA ASN A 41 -5.82 2.63 18.50
C ASN A 41 -6.24 3.21 19.87
N PHE A 42 -7.05 4.27 19.90
CA PHE A 42 -7.47 4.91 21.14
C PHE A 42 -8.59 4.19 21.87
N ASN A 43 -9.51 3.53 21.14
CA ASN A 43 -10.59 2.74 21.75
C ASN A 43 -10.10 1.40 22.34
N GLY A 44 -8.79 1.13 22.35
CA GLY A 44 -8.20 -0.02 23.05
C GLY A 44 -8.62 -1.38 22.50
N MET A 45 -9.24 -1.43 21.32
CA MET A 45 -9.73 -2.68 20.72
C MET A 45 -8.61 -3.58 20.18
N GLN A 46 -7.34 -3.15 20.25
CA GLN A 46 -6.19 -3.94 19.81
C GLN A 46 -5.02 -3.94 20.80
N LYS A 47 -4.34 -5.10 20.89
CA LYS A 47 -3.12 -5.30 21.67
C LYS A 47 -1.88 -4.64 21.04
N THR A 48 -1.95 -4.29 19.77
CA THR A 48 -0.86 -3.74 18.97
C THR A 48 -1.36 -2.53 18.20
N ALA A 49 -0.56 -1.46 18.13
CA ALA A 49 -0.90 -0.28 17.35
C ALA A 49 -0.91 -0.61 15.86
N ILE A 50 -1.99 -0.25 15.16
CA ILE A 50 -2.11 -0.40 13.70
C ILE A 50 -1.51 0.83 13.03
N GLU A 51 -0.80 0.63 11.91
CA GLU A 51 -0.37 1.73 11.05
C GLU A 51 -1.45 2.10 10.03
N GLU A 52 -1.49 3.36 9.61
CA GLU A 52 -2.49 3.87 8.66
C GLU A 52 -2.57 3.05 7.37
N THR A 53 -1.43 2.58 6.85
CA THR A 53 -1.34 1.77 5.62
C THR A 53 -2.00 0.39 5.74
N ASP A 54 -2.26 -0.08 6.95
CA ASP A 54 -2.84 -1.40 7.18
C ASP A 54 -4.37 -1.39 7.05
N LEU A 55 -5.03 -0.23 7.20
CA LEU A 55 -6.49 -0.10 7.09
C LEU A 55 -6.98 -0.01 5.64
N LEU A 56 -6.34 0.83 4.84
CA LEU A 56 -6.71 1.09 3.45
C LEU A 56 -5.47 1.49 2.65
N LYS A 57 -5.18 0.73 1.58
CA LYS A 57 -4.11 1.04 0.64
C LYS A 57 -4.57 2.09 -0.36
N LEU A 58 -3.82 3.18 -0.46
CA LEU A 58 -4.05 4.22 -1.46
C LEU A 58 -3.17 3.99 -2.70
N PRO A 59 -3.61 4.43 -3.89
CA PRO A 59 -2.78 4.35 -5.11
C PRO A 59 -1.45 5.10 -4.99
N THR A 60 -1.37 6.08 -4.08
CA THR A 60 -0.18 6.87 -3.78
C THR A 60 0.76 6.20 -2.78
N ASP A 61 0.34 5.13 -2.12
CA ASP A 61 1.19 4.41 -1.19
C ASP A 61 2.29 3.74 -2.00
N LYS A 62 3.53 4.24 -1.85
CA LYS A 62 4.70 3.53 -2.36
C LYS A 62 4.67 2.16 -1.73
N GLU A 63 4.68 1.10 -2.54
CA GLU A 63 4.86 -0.25 -2.04
C GLU A 63 6.06 -0.23 -1.10
N LYS A 64 5.83 -0.42 0.21
CA LYS A 64 6.90 -0.61 1.18
C LYS A 64 7.72 -1.75 0.59
N LYS A 65 8.96 -1.46 0.15
CA LYS A 65 9.89 -2.47 -0.35
C LYS A 65 9.91 -3.55 0.73
N VAL A 66 9.26 -4.68 0.46
CA VAL A 66 9.28 -5.84 1.33
C VAL A 66 10.76 -6.10 1.57
N LYS A 67 11.23 -5.96 2.81
CA LYS A 67 12.61 -6.30 3.16
C LYS A 67 12.83 -7.69 2.59
N LYS A 68 13.75 -7.82 1.63
CA LYS A 68 14.10 -9.11 1.03
C LYS A 68 14.31 -10.06 2.21
N VAL A 69 13.41 -11.03 2.33
CA VAL A 69 13.58 -12.10 3.31
C VAL A 69 14.88 -12.78 2.92
N ASP A 70 15.86 -12.74 3.82
CA ASP A 70 17.16 -13.34 3.60
C ASP A 70 16.97 -14.87 3.59
N LEU A 71 16.77 -15.43 2.40
CA LEU A 71 16.50 -16.85 2.15
C LEU A 71 17.73 -17.74 2.42
N SER A 72 18.86 -17.16 2.83
CA SER A 72 20.12 -17.88 3.04
C SER A 72 20.02 -19.00 4.08
N ASN A 73 19.23 -18.81 5.15
CA ASN A 73 19.07 -19.83 6.19
C ASN A 73 18.11 -20.97 5.80
N ASN A 74 16.98 -20.66 5.14
CA ASN A 74 15.97 -21.67 4.76
C ASN A 74 16.46 -22.61 3.64
N THR A 75 17.38 -22.13 2.80
CA THR A 75 17.92 -22.94 1.70
C THR A 75 18.91 -23.99 2.18
N ARG A 76 19.68 -23.71 3.25
CA ARG A 76 20.70 -24.63 3.78
C ARG A 76 20.07 -25.81 4.51
N GLU A 77 19.06 -25.56 5.35
CA GLU A 77 18.34 -26.62 6.07
C GLU A 77 17.60 -27.57 5.11
N ARG A 78 16.96 -27.02 4.06
CA ARG A 78 16.31 -27.84 3.03
C ARG A 78 17.26 -28.70 2.20
N MET A 79 18.50 -28.24 1.97
CA MET A 79 19.50 -29.06 1.26
C MET A 79 19.98 -30.23 2.12
N ILE A 80 20.12 -30.04 3.44
CA ILE A 80 20.50 -31.11 4.37
C ILE A 80 19.39 -32.16 4.46
N ASP A 81 18.14 -31.73 4.61
CA ASP A 81 16.97 -32.63 4.65
C ASP A 81 16.80 -33.44 3.35
N LEU A 82 17.13 -32.85 2.20
CA LEU A 82 17.12 -33.56 0.92
C LEU A 82 18.25 -34.58 0.85
N ASP A 83 19.47 -34.22 1.22
CA ASP A 83 20.64 -35.12 1.17
C ASP A 83 20.47 -36.33 2.10
N GLU A 84 19.87 -36.15 3.29
CA GLU A 84 19.53 -37.27 4.18
C GLU A 84 18.47 -38.21 3.58
N LYS A 85 17.53 -37.68 2.80
CA LYS A 85 16.42 -38.44 2.21
C LYS A 85 16.81 -39.23 0.97
N TRP A 86 17.88 -38.82 0.27
CA TRP A 86 18.39 -39.51 -0.92
C TRP A 86 19.53 -40.48 -0.63
N ASN A 87 20.10 -40.46 0.58
CA ASN A 87 21.19 -41.35 1.02
C ASN A 87 20.73 -42.53 1.91
N TYR A 88 19.43 -42.85 1.92
CA TYR A 88 18.82 -44.06 2.51
C TYR A 88 18.04 -44.82 1.44
#